data_AF-A0A3C0FUR5-F1
#
_entry.id   AF-A0A3C0FUR5-F1
#
_cell.length_a   1.000
_cell.length_b   1.000
_cell.length_c   1.000
_cell.angle_alpha   90.00
_cell.angle_beta   90.00
_cell.angle_gamma   90.00
#
_symmetry.space_group_name_H-M   'P 1'
#
loop_
_entity.id
_entity.type
_entity.pdbx_description
1 polymer ?
#
loop_
_entity_poly.entity_id
_entity_poly.type
_entity_poly.pdbx_seq_one_letter_code
_entity_poly.pdbx_strand_id
1 'polypeptide(L)'
;LGTANGFDLQLVDRGGNGHDALVAARNQLLGMASQDPRLVGVRPNGLNDTPQFNINIDQEKASALGVNLADINRTLAAAWGSSYVNDFIENG
;
A
#
# COMPACT_ATOMS: atom_id res chain seq x y z
N LEU A 1 6.51 -16.02 -19.68
CA LEU A 1 5.37 -16.11 -18.74
C LEU A 1 5.03 -17.58 -18.59
N GLY A 2 5.70 -18.26 -17.65
CA GLY A 2 5.66 -19.72 -17.55
C GLY A 2 4.36 -20.19 -16.91
N THR A 3 3.61 -21.02 -17.64
CA THR A 3 2.57 -21.89 -17.09
C THR A 3 3.19 -22.77 -16.01
N ALA A 4 2.97 -22.43 -14.74
CA ALA A 4 3.23 -23.36 -13.66
C ALA A 4 2.12 -24.40 -13.68
N ASN A 5 2.45 -25.67 -13.93
CA ASN A 5 1.58 -26.80 -13.63
C ASN A 5 1.48 -26.96 -12.10
N GLY A 6 0.88 -25.97 -11.44
CA GLY A 6 0.78 -25.84 -9.99
C GLY A 6 -0.62 -25.43 -9.58
N PHE A 7 -0.73 -24.67 -8.50
CA PHE A 7 -2.00 -24.15 -8.00
C PHE A 7 -1.93 -22.64 -7.82
N ASP A 8 -3.10 -22.00 -7.87
CA ASP A 8 -3.30 -20.62 -7.44
C ASP A 8 -4.22 -20.62 -6.22
N LEU A 9 -3.85 -19.87 -5.19
CA LEU A 9 -4.54 -19.81 -3.92
C LEU A 9 -4.63 -18.37 -3.45
N GLN A 10 -5.82 -17.96 -3.04
CA GLN A 10 -6.10 -16.64 -2.48
C GLN A 10 -6.36 -16.78 -0.98
N LEU A 11 -5.49 -16.18 -0.17
CA LEU A 11 -5.71 -16.05 1.28
C LEU A 11 -6.55 -14.80 1.53
N VAL A 12 -7.68 -14.95 2.21
CA VAL A 12 -8.66 -13.88 2.42
C VAL A 12 -8.93 -13.69 3.89
N ASP A 13 -8.84 -12.45 4.36
CA ASP A 13 -9.37 -12.06 5.66
C ASP A 13 -10.89 -11.83 5.54
N ARG A 14 -11.68 -12.72 6.16
CA ARG A 14 -13.14 -12.62 6.21
C ARG A 14 -13.66 -12.01 7.52
N GLY A 15 -12.77 -11.84 8.51
CA GLY A 15 -13.12 -11.33 9.83
C GLY A 15 -12.88 -9.83 9.99
N GLY A 16 -12.21 -9.19 9.03
CA GLY A 16 -11.79 -7.79 9.15
C GLY A 16 -10.69 -7.61 10.21
N ASN A 17 -9.81 -8.59 10.35
CA ASN A 17 -8.65 -8.56 11.24
C ASN A 17 -7.56 -7.58 10.78
N GLY A 18 -7.59 -7.17 9.51
CA GLY A 18 -6.70 -6.16 8.95
C GLY A 18 -5.45 -6.72 8.30
N HIS A 19 -4.65 -5.81 7.72
CA HIS A 19 -3.49 -6.13 6.90
C HIS A 19 -2.42 -6.93 7.65
N ASP A 20 -1.99 -6.45 8.82
CA ASP A 20 -0.92 -7.08 9.60
C ASP A 20 -1.26 -8.53 9.98
N ALA A 21 -2.50 -8.77 10.39
CA ALA A 21 -2.99 -10.11 10.73
C ALA A 21 -3.01 -11.03 9.50
N LEU A 22 -3.43 -10.51 8.34
CA LEU A 22 -3.40 -11.26 7.09
C LEU A 22 -1.98 -11.58 6.64
N VAL A 23 -1.04 -10.65 6.79
CA VAL A 23 0.39 -10.85 6.52
C VAL A 23 0.98 -11.91 7.45
N ALA A 24 0.64 -11.88 8.74
CA ALA A 24 1.06 -12.90 9.71
C ALA A 24 0.53 -14.29 9.33
N ALA A 25 -0.77 -14.40 9.00
CA ALA A 25 -1.39 -15.65 8.56
C ALA A 25 -0.76 -16.19 7.26
N ARG A 26 -0.46 -15.32 6.30
CA ARG A 26 0.29 -15.67 5.07
C ARG A 26 1.65 -16.23 5.41
N ASN A 27 2.40 -15.57 6.29
CA ASN A 27 3.75 -16.01 6.66
C ASN A 27 3.71 -17.35 7.39
N GLN A 28 2.71 -17.58 8.25
CA GLN A 28 2.46 -18.88 8.88
C GLN A 28 2.15 -19.96 7.84
N LEU A 29 1.26 -19.68 6.87
CA LEU A 29 0.95 -20.60 5.77
C LEU A 29 2.20 -20.99 4.97
N LEU A 30 3.04 -20.01 4.62
CA LEU A 30 4.29 -20.26 3.90
C LEU A 30 5.30 -21.06 4.74
N GLY A 31 5.38 -20.79 6.05
CA GLY A 31 6.22 -21.53 6.98
C GLY A 31 5.78 -22.98 7.17
N MET A 32 4.47 -23.27 7.13
CA MET A 32 3.96 -24.64 7.12
C MET A 32 4.18 -25.32 5.76
N ALA A 33 3.94 -24.59 4.67
CA ALA A 33 4.11 -25.12 3.32
C ALA A 33 5.56 -25.51 3.01
N SER A 34 6.56 -24.81 3.57
CA SER A 34 7.97 -25.14 3.37
C SER A 34 8.40 -26.45 4.05
N GLN A 35 7.61 -26.95 5.00
CA GLN A 35 7.89 -28.20 5.71
C GLN A 35 7.27 -29.43 5.02
N ASP A 36 6.33 -29.23 4.09
CA ASP A 36 5.67 -30.31 3.37
C ASP A 36 6.43 -30.65 2.07
N PRO A 37 7.07 -31.82 1.96
CA PRO A 37 7.85 -32.19 0.77
C PRO A 37 7.00 -32.37 -0.50
N ARG A 38 5.67 -32.41 -0.39
CA ARG A 38 4.75 -32.44 -1.53
C ARG A 38 4.61 -31.07 -2.18
N LEU A 39 4.99 -30.01 -1.49
CA LEU A 39 4.86 -28.62 -1.95
C LEU A 39 6.23 -28.09 -2.38
N VAL A 40 6.30 -27.53 -3.58
CA VAL A 40 7.54 -26.98 -4.15
C VAL A 40 7.26 -25.60 -4.72
N GLY A 41 8.11 -24.62 -4.37
CA GLY A 41 8.07 -23.28 -4.96
C GLY A 41 6.87 -22.42 -4.54
N VAL A 42 6.26 -22.73 -3.39
CA VAL A 42 5.17 -21.93 -2.80
C VAL A 42 5.72 -20.56 -2.42
N ARG A 43 5.12 -19.50 -2.98
CA ARG A 43 5.59 -18.12 -2.81
C ARG A 43 4.42 -17.14 -2.87
N PRO A 44 4.52 -15.98 -2.20
CA PRO A 44 3.57 -14.90 -2.41
C PRO A 44 3.72 -14.31 -3.82
N ASN A 45 2.60 -13.92 -4.44
CA ASN A 45 2.59 -13.21 -5.72
C ASN A 45 2.61 -11.68 -5.56
N GLY A 46 2.36 -11.17 -4.35
CA GLY A 46 2.34 -9.74 -4.03
C GLY A 46 3.69 -9.17 -3.60
N LEU A 47 3.70 -7.86 -3.35
CA LEU A 47 4.83 -7.16 -2.72
C LEU A 47 4.74 -7.24 -1.19
N ASN A 48 5.89 -7.15 -0.54
CA ASN A 48 5.94 -6.94 0.92
C ASN A 48 5.77 -5.46 1.24
N ASP A 49 5.45 -5.19 2.50
CA ASP A 49 5.37 -3.82 3.00
C ASP A 49 6.72 -3.11 2.90
N THR A 50 6.65 -1.84 2.51
CA THR A 50 7.80 -0.96 2.40
C THR A 50 7.64 0.21 3.37
N PRO A 51 8.75 0.80 3.86
CA PRO A 51 8.67 2.00 4.69
C PRO A 51 7.87 3.12 4.00
N GLN A 52 7.02 3.79 4.78
CA GLN A 52 6.22 4.93 4.33
C GLN A 52 6.44 6.12 5.28
N PHE A 53 6.38 7.33 4.74
CA PHE A 53 6.47 8.54 5.55
C PHE A 53 5.06 9.01 5.94
N ASN A 54 4.73 8.90 7.22
CA ASN A 54 3.43 9.30 7.74
C ASN A 54 3.47 10.76 8.22
N ILE A 55 2.63 11.62 7.62
CA ILE A 55 2.50 13.03 7.99
C ILE A 55 1.21 13.20 8.77
N ASN A 56 1.32 13.66 10.03
CA ASN A 56 0.18 13.95 10.88
C ASN A 56 -0.05 15.47 10.95
N ILE A 57 -1.24 15.92 10.57
CA ILE A 57 -1.62 17.34 10.63
C ILE A 57 -2.38 17.61 11.93
N ASP A 58 -1.84 18.54 12.71
CA ASP A 58 -2.49 19.06 13.91
C ASP A 58 -3.58 20.08 13.52
N GLN A 59 -4.83 19.64 13.61
CA GLN A 59 -5.99 20.45 13.22
C GLN A 59 -6.27 21.58 14.22
N GLU A 60 -6.01 21.36 15.51
CA GLU A 60 -6.23 22.36 16.55
C GLU A 60 -5.26 23.53 16.37
N LYS A 61 -3.98 23.21 16.16
CA LYS A 61 -2.95 24.21 15.87
C LYS A 61 -3.17 24.93 14.55
N ALA A 62 -3.58 24.22 13.49
CA ALA A 62 -3.93 24.85 12.22
C ALA A 62 -5.06 25.87 12.39
N SER A 63 -6.12 25.49 13.12
CA SER A 63 -7.26 26.36 13.41
C SER A 63 -6.85 27.58 14.26
N ALA A 64 -6.05 27.37 15.30
CA ALA A 64 -5.55 28.44 16.16
C ALA A 64 -4.66 29.45 15.42
N LEU A 65 -3.94 29.00 14.38
CA LEU A 65 -3.11 29.85 13.54
C LEU A 65 -3.86 30.43 12.33
N GLY A 66 -5.16 30.15 12.18
CA GLY A 66 -5.96 30.60 11.04
C GLY A 66 -5.57 29.96 9.70
N VAL A 67 -4.88 28.81 9.72
CA VAL A 67 -4.48 28.08 8.52
C VAL A 67 -5.57 27.09 8.14
N ASN A 68 -6.09 27.21 6.92
CA ASN A 68 -7.12 26.31 6.42
C ASN A 68 -6.52 24.92 6.09
N LEU A 69 -7.15 23.86 6.60
CA LEU A 69 -6.76 22.47 6.33
C LEU A 69 -6.78 22.13 4.84
N ALA A 70 -7.69 22.73 4.07
CA ALA A 70 -7.74 22.57 2.61
C ALA A 70 -6.48 23.11 1.92
N ASP A 71 -5.93 24.21 2.43
CA ASP A 71 -4.70 24.79 1.88
C ASP A 71 -3.48 23.94 2.26
N ILE A 72 -3.42 23.43 3.49
CA ILE A 72 -2.38 22.46 3.92
C ILE A 72 -2.36 21.24 2.99
N ASN A 73 -3.54 20.64 2.75
CA ASN A 73 -3.65 19.46 1.89
C ASN A 73 -3.26 19.78 0.44
N ARG A 74 -3.68 20.92 -0.11
CA ARG A 74 -3.32 21.34 -1.47
C ARG A 74 -1.82 21.57 -1.60
N THR A 75 -1.20 22.22 -0.62
CA THR A 75 0.26 22.46 -0.62
C THR A 75 1.04 21.15 -0.54
N LEU A 76 0.64 20.22 0.34
CA LEU A 76 1.30 18.91 0.42
C LEU A 76 1.13 18.12 -0.89
N ALA A 77 -0.09 18.10 -1.44
CA ALA A 77 -0.37 17.41 -2.68
C ALA A 77 0.41 17.96 -3.88
N ALA A 78 0.56 19.28 -3.99
CA ALA A 78 1.29 19.91 -5.10
C ALA A 78 2.81 19.91 -4.93
N ALA A 79 3.32 19.88 -3.70
CA ALA A 79 4.77 19.88 -3.44
C ALA A 79 5.37 18.47 -3.50
N TRP A 80 4.62 17.45 -3.09
CA TRP A 80 5.09 16.05 -3.01
C TRP A 80 4.45 15.15 -4.07
N GLY A 81 3.28 15.53 -4.57
CA GLY A 81 2.66 14.96 -5.76
C GLY A 81 2.76 15.97 -6.91
N SER A 82 2.64 15.49 -8.15
CA SER A 82 2.45 16.40 -9.26
C SER A 82 1.03 16.98 -9.20
N SER A 83 0.89 18.27 -9.51
CA SER A 83 -0.41 18.89 -9.73
C SER A 83 -0.51 19.27 -11.20
N TYR A 84 -1.41 18.62 -11.93
CA TYR A 84 -1.81 19.10 -13.25
C TYR A 84 -2.63 20.38 -13.07
N VAL A 85 -2.13 21.50 -13.57
CA VAL A 85 -2.80 22.81 -13.47
C VAL A 85 -3.63 23.06 -14.72
N ASN A 86 -2.99 22.98 -15.89
CA ASN A 86 -3.60 23.15 -17.21
C ASN A 86 -2.59 22.80 -18.32
N ASP A 87 -3.09 22.81 -19.56
CA ASP A 87 -2.29 22.71 -20.76
C ASP A 87 -1.89 24.11 -21.28
N PHE A 88 -0.78 24.17 -22.00
CA PHE A 88 -0.37 25.33 -22.81
C PHE A 88 0.19 24.86 -24.15
N ILE A 89 0.12 25.71 -25.18
CA ILE A 89 0.71 25.42 -26.49
C ILE A 89 2.17 25.85 -26.48
N GLU A 90 3.06 24.91 -26.78
CA GLU A 90 4.47 25.17 -27.06
C GLU A 90 4.72 24.99 -28.57
N ASN A 91 5.02 26.08 -29.27
CA ASN A 91 5.37 26.19 -30.71
C ASN A 91 4.26 26.15 -31.78
N GLY A 92 2.97 26.19 -31.43
CA GLY A 92 1.88 26.47 -32.38
C GLY A 92 1.42 25.29 -33.21
#